data_AF-A0A4V3WUQ6-F1
#
_entry.id   AF-A0A4V3WUQ6-F1
#
_cell.length_a   1.000
_cell.length_b   1.000
_cell.length_c   1.000
_cell.angle_alpha   90.00
_cell.angle_beta   90.00
_cell.angle_gamma   90.00
#
_symmetry.space_group_name_H-M   'P 1'
#
loop_
_entity.id
_entity.type
_entity.pdbx_description
1 polymer ?
#
loop_
_entity_poly.entity_id
_entity_poly.type
_entity_poly.pdbx_seq_one_letter_code
_entity_poly.pdbx_strand_id
1 'polypeptide(L)'
;MPNAQMNFRIDAELKRRGDERFARLGITPSDAMRRLYECAARYDDESESLLQSLVGSEQDASASEGEKRVQAILDFQAQTRDFYNSLGISHGLSHYAETNEELRELVYEAQMEKMVERGLW
;
A
#
# COMPACT_ATOMS: atom_id res chain seq x y z
N MET A 1 -20.47 8.82 -38.56
CA MET A 1 -19.32 8.79 -37.63
C MET A 1 -18.66 7.42 -37.73
N PRO A 2 -17.32 7.32 -37.71
CA PRO A 2 -16.64 6.03 -37.70
C PRO A 2 -17.01 5.27 -36.41
N ASN A 3 -17.34 3.99 -36.54
CA ASN A 3 -17.58 3.09 -35.42
C ASN A 3 -16.26 2.40 -35.04
N ALA A 4 -15.90 2.46 -33.76
CA ALA A 4 -14.78 1.68 -33.21
C ALA A 4 -15.33 0.48 -32.42
N GLN A 5 -14.69 -0.68 -32.57
CA GLN A 5 -15.03 -1.88 -31.79
C GLN A 5 -13.95 -2.13 -30.74
N MET A 6 -14.38 -2.50 -29.53
CA MET A 6 -13.50 -2.91 -28.45
C MET A 6 -13.86 -4.33 -28.01
N ASN A 7 -12.87 -5.21 -27.97
CA ASN A 7 -13.00 -6.58 -27.47
C ASN A 7 -11.95 -6.79 -26.39
N PHE A 8 -12.33 -7.29 -25.21
CA PHE A 8 -11.40 -7.65 -24.15
C PHE A 8 -11.69 -9.07 -23.67
N ARG A 9 -10.64 -9.75 -23.19
CA ARG A 9 -10.78 -11.05 -22.54
C ARG A 9 -11.08 -10.81 -21.06
N ILE A 10 -12.10 -11.49 -20.56
CA ILE A 10 -12.55 -11.42 -19.16
C ILE A 10 -12.90 -12.83 -18.70
N ASP A 11 -12.75 -13.10 -17.40
CA ASP A 11 -13.21 -14.34 -16.80
C ASP A 11 -14.71 -14.56 -17.09
N ALA A 12 -15.05 -15.79 -17.46
CA ALA A 12 -16.40 -16.13 -17.93
C ALA A 12 -17.44 -16.01 -16.80
N GLU A 13 -17.06 -16.38 -15.57
CA GLU A 13 -17.96 -16.32 -14.42
C GLU A 13 -18.13 -14.88 -13.92
N LEU A 14 -17.06 -14.08 -13.95
CA LEU A 14 -17.12 -12.64 -13.71
C LEU A 14 -18.06 -11.96 -14.71
N LYS A 15 -17.95 -12.28 -16.00
CA LYS A 15 -18.86 -11.76 -17.03
C LYS A 15 -20.31 -12.15 -16.75
N ARG A 16 -20.57 -13.42 -16.45
CA ARG A 16 -21.92 -13.93 -16.18
C ARG A 16 -22.58 -13.20 -15.02
N ARG A 17 -21.87 -13.07 -13.89
CA ARG A 17 -22.37 -12.34 -12.71
C ARG A 17 -22.58 -10.85 -12.99
N GLY A 18 -21.68 -10.24 -13.75
CA GLY A 18 -21.80 -8.83 -14.18
C GLY A 18 -23.03 -8.60 -15.05
N ASP A 19 -23.22 -9.41 -16.09
CA ASP A 19 -24.36 -9.32 -17.01
C ASP A 19 -25.70 -9.46 -16.28
N GLU A 20 -25.79 -10.39 -15.30
CA GLU A 20 -27.00 -10.54 -14.49
C GLU A 20 -27.31 -9.28 -13.67
N ARG A 21 -26.28 -8.63 -13.10
CA ARG A 21 -26.45 -7.38 -12.35
C ARG A 21 -26.85 -6.22 -13.26
N PHE A 22 -26.23 -6.10 -14.42
CA PHE A 22 -26.58 -5.07 -15.40
C PHE A 22 -28.02 -5.24 -15.90
N ALA A 23 -28.43 -6.48 -16.19
CA ALA A 23 -29.81 -6.78 -16.60
C ALA A 23 -30.85 -6.38 -15.54
N ARG A 24 -30.56 -6.63 -14.25
CA ARG A 24 -31.43 -6.20 -13.14
C ARG A 24 -31.58 -4.68 -13.05
N LEU A 25 -30.58 -3.93 -13.50
CA LEU A 25 -30.59 -2.47 -13.55
C LEU A 25 -31.14 -1.91 -14.88
N GLY A 26 -31.50 -2.78 -15.83
CA GLY A 26 -31.96 -2.37 -17.16
C GLY A 26 -30.88 -1.76 -18.04
N ILE A 27 -29.60 -2.04 -17.74
CA ILE A 27 -28.44 -1.49 -18.45
C ILE A 27 -27.77 -2.61 -19.24
N THR A 28 -27.32 -2.34 -20.47
CA THR A 28 -26.49 -3.31 -21.19
C THR A 28 -25.01 -3.13 -20.81
N PRO A 29 -24.19 -4.20 -20.83
CA PRO A 29 -22.75 -4.07 -20.59
C PRO A 29 -22.09 -3.05 -21.53
N SER A 30 -22.52 -3.01 -22.79
CA SER A 30 -22.03 -2.05 -23.78
C SER A 30 -22.39 -0.60 -23.43
N ASP A 31 -23.57 -0.35 -22.87
CA ASP A 31 -23.98 0.99 -22.44
C ASP A 31 -23.23 1.43 -21.18
N ALA A 32 -23.02 0.51 -20.24
CA ALA A 32 -22.18 0.76 -19.07
C ALA A 32 -20.75 1.15 -19.49
N MET A 33 -20.15 0.38 -20.40
CA MET A 33 -18.81 0.68 -20.92
C MET A 33 -18.78 1.99 -21.71
N ARG A 34 -19.80 2.30 -22.52
CA ARG A 34 -19.87 3.58 -23.24
C ARG A 34 -19.89 4.76 -22.27
N ARG A 35 -20.69 4.69 -21.21
CA ARG A 35 -20.72 5.72 -20.16
C ARG A 35 -19.39 5.86 -19.43
N LEU A 36 -18.68 4.75 -19.20
CA LEU A 36 -17.35 4.79 -18.60
C LEU A 36 -16.36 5.56 -19.50
N TYR A 37 -16.40 5.32 -20.81
CA TYR A 37 -15.58 6.07 -21.76
C TYR A 37 -16.00 7.54 -21.89
N GLU A 38 -17.30 7.84 -21.84
CA GLU A 38 -17.78 9.22 -21.80
C GLU A 38 -17.28 9.95 -20.55
N CYS A 39 -17.23 9.28 -19.39
CA CYS A 39 -16.64 9.81 -18.16
C CYS A 39 -15.13 10.07 -18.34
N ALA A 40 -14.40 9.10 -18.87
CA ALA A 40 -12.96 9.26 -19.13
C ALA A 40 -12.62 10.35 -20.14
N ALA A 41 -13.51 10.60 -21.11
CA ALA A 41 -13.31 11.64 -22.12
C ALA A 41 -13.62 13.06 -21.63
N ARG A 42 -14.17 13.24 -20.43
CA ARG A 42 -14.47 14.59 -19.89
C ARG A 42 -13.23 15.31 -19.36
N TYR A 43 -12.19 14.59 -18.93
CA TYR A 43 -10.91 15.13 -18.45
C TYR A 43 -11.07 16.23 -17.37
N ASP A 44 -12.05 16.09 -16.48
CA ASP A 44 -12.21 16.94 -15.30
C ASP A 44 -11.83 16.21 -14.01
N ASP A 45 -11.49 16.97 -12.97
CA ASP A 45 -11.00 16.44 -11.68
C ASP A 45 -12.01 15.47 -11.03
N GLU A 46 -13.32 15.70 -11.22
CA GLU A 46 -14.38 14.85 -10.69
C GLU A 46 -14.39 13.49 -11.41
N SER A 47 -14.28 13.50 -12.73
CA SER A 47 -14.20 12.31 -13.59
C SER A 47 -12.92 11.52 -13.31
N GLU A 48 -11.78 12.19 -13.10
CA GLU A 48 -10.54 11.53 -12.70
C GLU A 48 -10.66 10.86 -11.34
N SER A 49 -11.22 11.55 -10.34
CA SER A 49 -11.44 10.99 -9.00
C SER A 49 -12.37 9.77 -9.03
N LEU A 50 -13.46 9.83 -9.81
CA LEU A 50 -14.38 8.69 -9.99
C LEU A 50 -13.69 7.49 -10.65
N LEU A 51 -12.86 7.72 -11.68
CA LEU A 51 -12.12 6.64 -12.34
C LEU A 51 -11.07 6.02 -11.42
N GLN A 52 -10.34 6.83 -10.66
CA GLN A 52 -9.39 6.36 -9.66
C GLN A 52 -10.08 5.49 -8.62
N SER A 53 -11.26 5.89 -8.12
CA SER A 53 -12.02 5.06 -7.18
C SER A 53 -12.53 3.75 -7.77
N LEU A 54 -12.82 3.71 -9.08
CA LEU A 54 -13.37 2.52 -9.75
C LEU A 54 -12.28 1.51 -10.12
N VAL A 55 -11.08 2.00 -10.48
CA VAL A 55 -9.95 1.18 -10.98
C VAL A 55 -8.92 0.90 -9.88
N GLY A 56 -8.67 1.86 -9.00
CA GLY A 56 -7.72 1.75 -7.89
C GLY A 56 -8.35 1.03 -6.71
N SER A 57 -8.26 -0.31 -6.66
CA SER A 57 -8.59 -1.02 -5.42
C SER A 57 -7.79 -2.29 -5.12
N GLU A 58 -6.95 -2.82 -6.02
CA GLU A 58 -6.12 -3.99 -5.67
C GLU A 58 -4.64 -3.69 -5.48
N GLN A 59 -4.05 -2.76 -6.25
CA GLN A 59 -2.64 -2.38 -6.07
C GLN A 59 -2.45 -1.31 -4.99
N ASP A 60 -3.39 -0.37 -4.86
CA ASP A 60 -3.32 0.69 -3.86
C ASP A 60 -3.60 0.20 -2.44
N ALA A 61 -4.38 -0.87 -2.27
CA ALA A 61 -4.61 -1.46 -0.94
C ALA A 61 -3.32 -2.07 -0.37
N SER A 62 -2.52 -2.72 -1.21
CA SER A 62 -1.27 -3.37 -0.81
C SER A 62 -0.14 -2.34 -0.57
N ALA A 63 -0.06 -1.30 -1.41
CA ALA A 63 0.83 -0.17 -1.18
C ALA A 63 0.44 0.63 0.07
N SER A 64 -0.86 0.90 0.26
CA SER A 64 -1.40 1.61 1.43
C SER A 64 -1.16 0.85 2.74
N GLU A 65 -1.25 -0.48 2.75
CA GLU A 65 -0.95 -1.26 3.96
C GLU A 65 0.55 -1.21 4.31
N GLY A 66 1.42 -1.26 3.31
CA GLY A 66 2.86 -1.06 3.48
C GLY A 66 3.19 0.33 4.03
N GLU A 67 2.61 1.37 3.45
CA GLU A 67 2.76 2.76 3.91
C GLU A 67 2.23 2.96 5.32
N LYS A 68 1.07 2.38 5.66
CA LYS A 68 0.52 2.40 7.03
C LYS A 68 1.42 1.70 8.03
N ARG A 69 2.04 0.58 7.65
CA ARG A 69 3.01 -0.13 8.52
C ARG A 69 4.28 0.70 8.73
N VAL A 70 4.82 1.32 7.68
CA VAL A 70 5.97 2.23 7.78
C VAL A 70 5.64 3.41 8.69
N GLN A 71 4.47 4.03 8.49
CA GLN A 71 4.04 5.15 9.33
C GLN A 71 3.86 4.75 10.79
N ALA A 72 3.24 3.59 11.07
CA ALA A 72 3.10 3.07 12.43
C ALA A 72 4.45 2.83 13.12
N ILE A 73 5.46 2.37 12.38
CA ILE A 73 6.83 2.20 12.91
C ILE A 73 7.45 3.57 13.23
N LEU A 74 7.30 4.56 12.35
CA LEU A 74 7.83 5.91 12.57
C LEU A 74 7.16 6.59 13.78
N ASP A 75 5.83 6.47 13.89
CA ASP A 75 5.06 7.01 15.01
C ASP A 75 5.46 6.35 16.33
N PHE A 76 5.65 5.03 16.33
CA PHE A 76 6.15 4.30 17.50
C PHE A 76 7.56 4.77 17.91
N GLN A 77 8.46 4.96 16.95
CA GLN A 77 9.81 5.48 17.23
C GLN A 77 9.78 6.90 17.78
N ALA A 78 8.90 7.76 17.29
CA ALA A 78 8.72 9.12 17.77
C ALA A 78 8.18 9.12 19.22
N GLN A 79 7.11 8.38 19.50
CA GLN A 79 6.54 8.27 20.84
C GLN A 79 7.54 7.69 21.85
N THR A 80 8.30 6.68 21.44
CA THR A 80 9.34 6.08 22.28
C THR A 80 10.44 7.10 22.61
N ARG A 81 10.86 7.90 21.64
CA ARG A 81 11.84 8.98 21.84
C ARG A 81 11.34 10.03 22.81
N ASP A 82 10.09 10.46 22.66
CA ASP A 82 9.47 11.44 23.55
C ASP A 82 9.33 10.91 24.98
N PHE A 83 8.99 9.63 25.14
CA PHE A 83 8.96 8.95 26.42
C PHE A 83 10.34 8.95 27.10
N TYR A 84 11.40 8.55 26.39
CA TYR A 84 12.77 8.59 26.94
C TYR A 84 13.22 10.00 27.31
N ASN A 85 12.91 11.00 26.48
CA ASN A 85 13.18 12.41 26.77
C ASN A 85 12.47 12.87 28.05
N SER A 86 11.22 12.43 28.27
CA SER A 86 10.45 12.76 29.48
C SER A 86 11.08 12.20 30.77
N LEU A 87 11.83 11.09 30.65
CA LEU A 87 12.58 10.48 31.74
C LEU A 87 13.99 11.10 31.91
N GLY A 88 14.34 12.11 31.12
CA GLY A 88 15.67 12.74 31.12
C GLY A 88 16.76 11.89 30.45
N ILE A 89 16.37 10.84 29.72
CA ILE A 89 17.28 9.96 29.00
C ILE A 89 17.52 10.55 27.60
N SER A 90 18.61 11.32 27.46
CA SER A 90 18.94 12.04 26.23
C SER A 90 19.67 11.20 25.17
N HIS A 91 20.11 10.00 25.54
CA HIS A 91 20.88 9.10 24.68
C HIS A 91 20.04 7.85 24.42
N GLY A 92 19.61 7.66 23.18
CA GLY A 92 18.94 6.42 22.77
C GLY A 92 19.81 5.20 23.08
N LEU A 93 19.19 4.01 23.15
CA LEU A 93 19.83 2.73 23.51
C LEU A 93 21.17 2.44 22.78
N SER A 94 21.43 3.09 21.65
CA SER A 94 22.69 3.05 20.89
C SER A 94 23.92 3.53 21.66
N HIS A 95 23.80 4.55 22.51
CA HIS A 95 24.97 5.14 23.19
C HIS A 95 25.36 4.44 24.50
N TYR A 96 24.50 3.56 25.02
CA TYR A 96 24.80 2.79 26.24
C TYR A 96 25.84 1.69 25.97
N ALA A 97 25.80 1.09 24.78
CA ALA A 97 26.80 0.11 24.35
C ALA A 97 28.15 0.76 23.98
N GLU A 98 28.17 2.06 23.65
CA GLU A 98 29.43 2.77 23.35
C GLU A 98 30.22 3.15 24.61
N THR A 99 29.53 3.34 25.73
CA THR A 99 30.12 3.79 27.01
C THR A 99 30.39 2.65 27.99
N ASN A 100 29.90 1.45 27.71
CA ASN A 100 30.09 0.26 28.54
C ASN A 100 30.73 -0.87 27.70
N GLU A 101 31.96 -1.23 28.06
CA GLU A 101 32.80 -2.17 27.31
C GLU A 101 32.21 -3.59 27.27
N GLU A 102 31.63 -4.07 28.37
CA GLU A 102 30.99 -5.39 28.45
C GLU A 102 29.74 -5.47 27.56
N LEU A 103 28.93 -4.41 27.55
CA LEU A 103 27.76 -4.32 26.67
C LEU A 103 28.16 -4.20 25.19
N ARG A 104 29.30 -3.57 24.91
CA ARG A 104 29.82 -3.42 23.53
C ARG A 104 30.15 -4.77 22.91
N GLU A 105 30.82 -5.64 23.67
CA GLU A 105 31.20 -6.98 23.23
C GLU A 105 29.95 -7.85 23.00
N LEU A 106 28.98 -7.82 23.92
CA LEU A 106 27.71 -8.54 23.76
C LEU A 106 26.91 -8.09 22.53
N VAL A 107 26.88 -6.78 22.23
CA VAL A 107 26.21 -6.27 21.03
C VAL A 107 26.95 -6.70 19.77
N TYR A 108 28.28 -6.74 19.79
CA TYR A 108 29.10 -7.19 18.67
C TYR A 108 28.89 -8.68 18.36
N GLU A 109 28.91 -9.54 19.39
CA GLU A 109 28.62 -10.97 19.24
C GLU A 109 27.21 -11.22 18.66
N ALA A 110 26.19 -10.54 19.20
CA ALA A 110 24.82 -10.66 18.71
C ALA A 110 24.65 -10.17 17.25
N GLN A 111 25.43 -9.17 16.83
CA GLN A 111 25.46 -8.72 15.43
C GLN A 111 26.12 -9.75 14.52
N MET A 112 27.22 -10.37 14.96
CA MET A 112 27.91 -11.44 14.23
C MET A 112 27.02 -12.67 14.05
N GLU A 113 26.32 -13.12 15.10
CA GLU A 113 25.38 -14.24 15.02
C GLU A 113 24.27 -13.97 13.99
N LYS A 114 23.68 -12.78 14.00
CA LYS A 114 22.66 -12.38 13.00
C LYS A 114 23.19 -12.34 11.57
N MET A 115 24.46 -11.98 11.36
CA MET A 115 25.07 -12.00 10.03
C MET A 115 25.27 -13.43 9.53
N VAL A 116 25.68 -14.34 10.42
CA VAL A 116 25.81 -15.78 10.12
C VAL A 116 24.45 -16.40 9.81
N GLU A 117 23.42 -16.14 10.62
CA GLU A 117 22.05 -16.61 10.36
C GLU A 117 21.50 -16.16 9.01
N ARG A 118 21.94 -14.98 8.55
CA ARG A 118 21.56 -14.40 7.25
C ARG A 118 22.48 -14.83 6.10
N GLY A 119 23.52 -15.62 6.35
CA GLY A 119 24.48 -16.08 5.35
C GLY A 119 25.33 -14.95 4.75
N LEU A 120 25.55 -13.87 5.49
CA LEU A 120 26.28 -12.68 5.06
C LEU A 120 27.76 -12.69 5.46
N TRP A 121 28.21 -13.77 6.11
CA TRP A 121 29.57 -13.98 6.60
C TRP A 121 29.95 -15.47 6.53
#